data_AF-A0A7C3ZC38-F1
#
_entry.id   AF-A0A7C3ZC38-F1
#
_cell.length_a   1.000
_cell.length_b   1.000
_cell.length_c   1.000
_cell.angle_alpha   90.00
_cell.angle_beta   90.00
_cell.angle_gamma   90.00
#
_symmetry.space_group_name_H-M   'P 1'
#
loop_
_entity.id
_entity.type
_entity.pdbx_description
1 polymer ?
#
loop_
_entity_poly.entity_id
_entity_poly.type
_entity_poly.pdbx_seq_one_letter_code
_entity_poly.pdbx_strand_id
1 'polypeptide(L)'
;MRRYEAKLEQFDIDIYLPHYSALAIPTEDLKEMITSVRGMKTVKPEALLILKQSAEIDRRNTVKGMKDAIDILALLAFSGINLKKYAELLKKYKKEHYLRELLHVLGNFSYKDIKYLDMDFMQFKEWKRKIMSEIKALL
;
A
#
# COMPACT_ATOMS: atom_id res chain seq x y z
N MET A 1 2.95 -7.24 18.19
CA MET A 1 4.01 -7.23 17.17
C MET A 1 5.29 -6.74 17.83
N ARG A 2 6.43 -7.46 17.75
CA ARG A 2 7.69 -6.98 18.32
C ARG A 2 8.42 -6.15 17.27
N ARG A 3 8.31 -4.83 17.38
CA ARG A 3 9.04 -3.85 16.58
C ARG A 3 10.22 -3.36 17.40
N TYR A 4 11.39 -3.26 16.79
CA TYR A 4 12.53 -2.58 17.40
C TYR A 4 12.51 -1.13 16.92
N GLU A 5 12.71 -0.19 17.83
CA GLU A 5 12.72 1.24 17.54
C GLU A 5 14.05 1.82 17.95
N ALA A 6 14.65 2.62 17.07
CA ALA A 6 15.74 3.51 17.43
C ALA A 6 15.24 4.95 17.26
N LYS A 7 15.31 5.73 18.35
CA LYS A 7 14.99 7.15 18.33
C LYS A 7 16.27 7.95 18.32
N LEU A 8 16.51 8.62 17.21
CA LEU A 8 17.45 9.72 17.12
C LEU A 8 16.63 11.00 17.32
N GLU A 9 17.21 12.07 17.87
CA GLU A 9 16.45 13.27 18.27
C GLU A 9 15.45 13.78 17.23
N GLN A 10 15.76 13.61 15.93
CA GLN A 10 14.95 14.04 14.81
C GLN A 10 14.31 12.90 13.99
N PHE A 11 14.65 11.63 14.29
CA PHE A 11 14.24 10.49 13.46
C PHE A 11 13.80 9.30 14.31
N ASP A 12 12.60 8.80 14.04
CA ASP A 12 12.17 7.48 14.50
C ASP A 12 12.51 6.44 13.43
N ILE A 13 13.28 5.41 13.79
CA ILE A 13 13.64 4.30 12.91
C ILE A 13 12.92 3.04 13.41
N ASP A 14 12.03 2.51 12.58
CA ASP A 14 11.37 1.22 12.79
C ASP A 14 12.17 0.09 12.15
N ILE A 15 12.56 -0.91 12.94
CA ILE A 15 13.31 -2.09 12.49
C ILE A 15 12.42 -3.34 12.64
N TYR A 16 12.20 -4.00 11.50
CA TYR A 16 11.45 -5.24 11.40
C TYR A 16 12.43 -6.40 11.20
N LEU A 17 12.42 -7.36 12.12
CA LEU A 17 13.26 -8.56 12.02
C LEU A 17 12.53 -9.73 11.34
N PRO A 18 13.26 -10.54 10.55
CA PRO A 18 12.84 -11.87 10.12
C PRO A 18 12.26 -12.71 11.25
N HIS A 19 11.18 -13.45 10.99
CA HIS A 19 10.45 -14.32 11.94
C HIS A 19 9.80 -13.65 13.18
N TYR A 20 10.07 -12.38 13.46
CA TYR A 20 9.45 -11.64 14.58
C TYR A 20 8.39 -10.62 14.16
N SER A 21 8.30 -10.35 12.85
CA SER A 21 7.38 -9.38 12.25
C SER A 21 6.25 -10.10 11.50
N ALA A 22 5.01 -9.90 11.94
CA ALA A 22 3.82 -10.42 11.26
C ALA A 22 3.41 -9.50 10.10
N LEU A 23 4.24 -9.46 9.05
CA LEU A 23 3.94 -8.71 7.83
C LEU A 23 3.10 -9.56 6.86
N ALA A 24 2.31 -8.90 6.01
CA ALA A 24 1.53 -9.60 4.98
C ALA A 24 2.40 -10.32 3.94
N ILE A 25 3.66 -9.91 3.80
CA ILE A 25 4.69 -10.60 3.02
C ILE A 25 5.88 -10.86 3.96
N PRO A 26 6.40 -12.10 4.03
CA PRO A 26 7.60 -12.41 4.81
C PRO A 26 8.78 -11.53 4.42
N THR A 27 9.59 -11.14 5.40
CA THR A 27 10.73 -10.24 5.16
C THR A 27 11.79 -10.82 4.22
N GLU A 28 11.91 -12.15 4.19
CA GLU A 28 12.81 -12.93 3.34
C GLU A 28 12.40 -12.74 1.88
N ASP A 29 11.10 -12.85 1.59
CA ASP A 29 10.56 -12.64 0.26
C ASP A 29 10.64 -11.16 -0.17
N LEU A 30 10.53 -10.21 0.77
CA LEU A 30 10.67 -8.78 0.47
C LEU A 30 12.07 -8.42 -0.02
N LYS A 31 13.12 -9.13 0.42
CA LYS A 31 14.51 -8.90 -0.05
C LYS A 31 14.67 -9.18 -1.53
N GLU A 32 13.93 -10.16 -2.06
CA GLU A 32 13.91 -10.50 -3.49
C GLU A 32 13.06 -9.50 -4.31
N MET A 33 12.36 -8.59 -3.64
CA MET A 33 11.50 -7.57 -4.24
C MET A 33 12.08 -6.17 -4.09
N ILE A 34 13.39 -6.03 -3.91
CA ILE A 34 14.05 -4.73 -3.83
C ILE A 34 14.11 -4.06 -5.22
N THR A 35 13.94 -2.75 -5.22
CA THR A 35 14.15 -1.83 -6.34
C THR A 35 14.93 -0.59 -5.86
N SER A 36 15.39 0.24 -6.79
CA SER A 36 16.07 1.50 -6.49
C SER A 36 15.24 2.67 -7.00
N VAL A 37 14.94 3.62 -6.12
CA VAL A 37 14.26 4.88 -6.46
C VAL A 37 15.18 6.01 -6.06
N ARG A 38 15.69 6.77 -7.04
CA ARG A 38 16.61 7.90 -6.82
C ARG A 38 17.82 7.53 -5.95
N GLY A 39 18.37 6.32 -6.14
CA GLY A 39 19.52 5.81 -5.38
C GLY A 39 19.16 5.20 -4.01
N MET A 40 17.91 5.27 -3.58
CA MET A 40 17.45 4.63 -2.35
C MET A 40 16.90 3.22 -2.65
N LYS A 41 17.38 2.23 -1.90
CA LYS A 41 16.81 0.88 -1.95
C LYS A 41 15.46 0.87 -1.24
N THR A 42 14.44 0.35 -1.92
CA THR A 42 13.09 0.18 -1.39
C THR A 42 12.47 -1.10 -1.96
N VAL A 43 11.30 -1.50 -1.48
CA VAL A 43 10.54 -2.62 -2.04
C VAL A 43 9.76 -2.20 -3.28
N LYS A 44 9.54 -3.12 -4.21
CA LYS A 44 8.70 -2.94 -5.40
C LYS A 44 7.30 -2.48 -4.98
N PRO A 45 6.68 -1.59 -5.78
CA PRO A 45 5.45 -0.92 -5.37
C PRO A 45 4.28 -1.89 -5.19
N GLU A 46 4.23 -3.01 -5.92
CA GLU A 46 3.21 -4.04 -5.72
C GLU A 46 3.30 -4.69 -4.33
N ALA A 47 4.50 -5.01 -3.88
CA ALA A 47 4.73 -5.55 -2.54
C ALA A 47 4.42 -4.50 -1.47
N LEU A 48 4.84 -3.25 -1.69
CA LEU A 48 4.56 -2.14 -0.78
C LEU A 48 3.05 -1.89 -0.63
N LEU A 49 2.29 -1.99 -1.72
CA LEU A 49 0.83 -1.87 -1.72
C LEU A 49 0.17 -2.96 -0.87
N ILE A 50 0.66 -4.19 -0.91
CA ILE A 50 0.15 -5.30 -0.07
C ILE A 50 0.42 -5.01 1.42
N LEU A 51 1.63 -4.56 1.76
CA LEU A 51 1.99 -4.21 3.13
C LEU A 51 1.13 -3.06 3.66
N LYS A 52 0.89 -2.03 2.83
CA LYS A 52 0.02 -0.90 3.19
C LYS A 52 -1.43 -1.31 3.39
N GLN A 53 -1.97 -2.20 2.56
CA GLN A 53 -3.32 -2.72 2.77
C GLN A 53 -3.46 -3.51 4.06
N SER A 54 -2.49 -4.37 4.39
CA SER A 54 -2.50 -5.07 5.67
C SER A 54 -2.59 -4.09 6.84
N ALA A 55 -1.77 -3.04 6.80
CA ALA A 55 -1.74 -2.03 7.86
C ALA A 55 -3.01 -1.17 7.91
N GLU A 56 -3.62 -0.86 6.77
CA GLU A 56 -4.92 -0.17 6.70
C GLU A 56 -6.02 -1.04 7.28
N ILE A 57 -6.11 -2.31 6.90
CA ILE A 57 -7.12 -3.26 7.39
C ILE A 57 -7.03 -3.39 8.92
N ASP A 58 -5.82 -3.56 9.46
CA ASP A 58 -5.60 -3.70 10.90
C ASP A 58 -5.90 -2.42 11.69
N ARG A 59 -5.79 -1.25 11.05
CA ARG A 59 -5.91 0.07 11.68
C ARG A 59 -7.08 0.89 11.15
N ARG A 60 -8.04 0.25 10.51
CA ARG A 60 -9.19 0.91 9.87
C ARG A 60 -9.95 1.75 10.89
N ASN A 61 -10.53 2.85 10.42
CA ASN A 61 -11.27 3.83 11.24
C ASN A 61 -10.42 4.56 12.30
N THR A 62 -9.09 4.53 12.16
CA THR A 62 -8.19 5.34 12.97
C THR A 62 -7.50 6.41 12.12
N VAL A 63 -6.92 7.42 12.77
CA VAL A 63 -6.08 8.43 12.08
C VAL A 63 -4.90 7.76 11.35
N LYS A 64 -4.35 6.67 11.89
CA LYS A 64 -3.28 5.91 11.23
C LYS A 64 -3.80 5.17 9.99
N GLY A 65 -4.96 4.51 10.08
CA GLY A 65 -5.60 3.86 8.93
C GLY A 65 -5.97 4.86 7.82
N MET A 66 -6.41 6.07 8.17
CA MET A 66 -6.65 7.14 7.19
C MET A 66 -5.36 7.52 6.43
N LYS A 67 -4.22 7.62 7.13
CA LYS A 67 -2.92 7.84 6.48
C LYS A 67 -2.54 6.69 5.56
N ASP A 68 -2.76 5.44 5.97
CA ASP A 68 -2.50 4.28 5.12
C ASP A 68 -3.39 4.28 3.86
N ALA A 69 -4.67 4.67 3.98
CA ALA A 69 -5.55 4.81 2.82
C ALA A 69 -5.04 5.88 1.83
N ILE A 70 -4.57 7.02 2.32
CA ILE A 70 -3.93 8.05 1.49
C ILE A 70 -2.69 7.47 0.78
N ASP A 71 -1.83 6.76 1.51
CA ASP A 71 -0.62 6.15 0.95
C ASP A 71 -0.95 5.08 -0.11
N ILE A 72 -2.00 4.27 0.10
CA ILE A 72 -2.48 3.27 -0.86
C ILE A 72 -2.89 3.96 -2.17
N LEU A 73 -3.66 5.04 -2.08
CA LEU A 73 -4.10 5.78 -3.26
C LEU A 73 -2.93 6.49 -3.95
N ALA A 74 -2.00 7.08 -3.19
CA ALA A 74 -0.81 7.70 -3.74
C ALA A 74 0.08 6.68 -4.48
N LEU A 75 0.25 5.48 -3.92
CA LEU A 75 0.96 4.39 -4.59
C LEU A 75 0.27 3.99 -5.89
N LEU A 76 -1.05 3.80 -5.88
CA LEU A 76 -1.82 3.48 -7.09
C LEU A 76 -1.71 4.58 -8.16
N ALA A 77 -1.69 5.85 -7.75
CA ALA A 77 -1.64 6.98 -8.67
C ALA A 77 -0.24 7.19 -9.29
N PHE A 78 0.81 7.07 -8.48
CA PHE A 78 2.12 7.63 -8.83
C PHE A 78 3.26 6.63 -8.93
N SER A 79 3.12 5.41 -8.42
CA SER A 79 4.22 4.45 -8.37
C SER A 79 4.30 3.49 -9.57
N GLY A 80 3.39 3.61 -10.54
CA GLY A 80 3.40 2.78 -11.75
C GLY A 80 3.12 1.30 -11.48
N ILE A 81 2.23 1.00 -10.54
CA ILE A 81 1.88 -0.36 -10.12
C ILE A 81 1.45 -1.21 -11.31
N ASN A 82 2.07 -2.37 -11.46
CA ASN A 82 1.58 -3.39 -12.37
C ASN A 82 0.52 -4.25 -11.66
N LEU A 83 -0.76 -3.96 -11.94
CA LEU A 83 -1.88 -4.65 -11.27
C LEU A 83 -1.91 -6.16 -11.52
N LYS A 84 -1.38 -6.64 -12.65
CA LYS A 84 -1.28 -8.10 -12.91
C LYS A 84 -0.26 -8.75 -11.96
N LYS A 85 0.94 -8.15 -11.82
CA LYS A 85 1.95 -8.62 -10.87
C LYS A 85 1.47 -8.52 -9.43
N TYR A 86 0.74 -7.46 -9.09
CA TYR A 86 0.09 -7.31 -7.80
C TYR A 86 -0.89 -8.47 -7.53
N ALA A 87 -1.77 -8.80 -8.47
CA ALA A 87 -2.70 -9.93 -8.33
C ALA A 87 -1.97 -11.29 -8.21
N GLU A 88 -0.88 -11.49 -8.96
CA GLU A 88 -0.03 -12.68 -8.83
C GLU A 88 0.59 -12.79 -7.44
N LEU A 89 1.09 -11.68 -6.88
CA LEU A 89 1.61 -11.65 -5.51
C LEU A 89 0.52 -11.94 -4.48
N LEU A 90 -0.68 -11.38 -4.64
CA LEU A 90 -1.80 -11.70 -3.76
C LEU A 90 -2.10 -13.21 -3.74
N LYS A 91 -2.15 -13.85 -4.91
CA LYS A 91 -2.34 -15.30 -5.02
C LYS A 91 -1.21 -16.07 -4.36
N LYS A 92 0.05 -15.66 -4.57
CA LYS A 92 1.23 -16.26 -3.92
C LYS A 92 1.11 -16.27 -2.39
N TYR A 93 0.61 -15.19 -1.79
CA TYR A 93 0.50 -15.04 -0.33
C TYR A 93 -0.89 -15.35 0.24
N LYS A 94 -1.82 -15.89 -0.57
CA LYS A 94 -3.20 -16.20 -0.18
C LYS A 94 -3.96 -14.97 0.36
N LYS A 95 -3.80 -13.84 -0.31
CA LYS A 95 -4.36 -12.51 0.01
C LYS A 95 -5.29 -11.98 -1.09
N GLU A 96 -5.89 -12.83 -1.90
CA GLU A 96 -6.74 -12.44 -3.04
C GLU A 96 -7.89 -11.51 -2.63
N HIS A 97 -8.40 -11.66 -1.41
CA HIS A 97 -9.42 -10.76 -0.84
C HIS A 97 -8.98 -9.28 -0.80
N TYR A 98 -7.68 -8.98 -0.83
CA TYR A 98 -7.16 -7.62 -0.89
C TYR A 98 -7.58 -6.88 -2.16
N LEU A 99 -7.94 -7.56 -3.26
CA LEU A 99 -8.55 -6.87 -4.41
C LEU A 99 -9.87 -6.19 -4.03
N ARG A 100 -10.69 -6.85 -3.20
CA ARG A 100 -11.95 -6.29 -2.69
C ARG A 100 -11.70 -5.21 -1.66
N GLU A 101 -10.71 -5.39 -0.79
CA GLU A 101 -10.31 -4.35 0.17
C GLU A 101 -9.77 -3.09 -0.54
N LEU A 102 -9.02 -3.24 -1.63
CA LEU A 102 -8.56 -2.12 -2.43
C LEU A 102 -9.74 -1.33 -3.04
N LEU A 103 -10.76 -2.04 -3.54
CA LEU A 103 -12.00 -1.41 -4.01
C LEU A 103 -12.76 -0.73 -2.87
N HIS A 104 -12.75 -1.30 -1.66
CA HIS A 104 -13.34 -0.69 -0.46
C HIS A 104 -12.65 0.62 -0.11
N VAL A 105 -11.31 0.63 -0.07
CA VAL A 105 -10.51 1.83 0.22
C VAL A 105 -10.77 2.91 -0.84
N LEU A 106 -10.74 2.56 -2.13
CA LEU A 106 -11.08 3.48 -3.21
C LEU A 106 -12.52 4.01 -3.08
N GLY A 107 -13.48 3.13 -2.80
CA GLY A 107 -14.90 3.46 -2.68
C GLY A 107 -15.19 4.46 -1.56
N ASN A 108 -14.60 4.23 -0.39
CA ASN A 108 -14.83 5.02 0.82
C ASN A 108 -13.88 6.21 0.99
N PHE A 109 -12.94 6.41 0.06
CA PHE A 109 -12.05 7.55 0.14
C PHE A 109 -12.82 8.88 0.05
N SER A 110 -12.60 9.74 1.04
CA SER A 110 -13.28 11.01 1.19
C SER A 110 -12.73 12.05 0.20
N TYR A 111 -13.64 12.76 -0.48
CA TYR A 111 -13.27 13.85 -1.39
C TYR A 111 -12.53 15.00 -0.69
N LYS A 112 -12.67 15.15 0.62
CA LYS A 112 -11.94 16.16 1.41
C LYS A 112 -10.44 15.87 1.52
N ASP A 113 -10.06 14.61 1.33
CA ASP A 113 -8.68 14.13 1.46
C ASP A 113 -7.95 14.04 0.11
N ILE A 114 -8.63 14.39 -0.99
CA ILE A 114 -8.04 14.47 -2.33
C ILE A 114 -6.86 15.44 -2.39
N LYS A 115 -6.89 16.50 -1.57
CA LYS A 115 -5.77 17.46 -1.45
C LYS A 115 -4.42 16.80 -1.13
N TYR A 116 -4.41 15.61 -0.55
CA TYR A 116 -3.18 14.87 -0.26
C TYR A 116 -2.63 14.08 -1.45
N LEU A 117 -3.42 13.96 -2.52
CA LEU A 117 -3.04 13.25 -3.74
C LEU A 117 -2.60 14.20 -4.86
N ASP A 118 -2.49 15.51 -4.60
CA ASP A 118 -2.12 16.52 -5.63
C ASP A 118 -2.97 16.41 -6.91
N MET A 119 -4.25 16.09 -6.74
CA MET A 119 -5.24 16.02 -7.82
C MET A 119 -6.38 16.99 -7.53
N ASP A 120 -7.00 17.51 -8.58
CA ASP A 120 -8.32 18.13 -8.46
C ASP A 120 -9.45 17.08 -8.45
N PHE A 121 -10.68 17.54 -8.19
CA PHE A 121 -11.86 16.68 -8.13
C PHE A 121 -12.12 15.91 -9.43
N MET A 122 -11.95 16.55 -10.59
CA MET A 122 -12.22 15.96 -11.90
C MET A 122 -11.15 14.92 -12.25
N GLN A 123 -9.87 15.27 -12.07
CA GLN A 123 -8.74 14.37 -12.22
C GLN A 123 -8.91 13.12 -11.36
N PHE A 124 -9.23 13.31 -10.07
CA PHE A 124 -9.45 12.20 -9.15
C PHE A 124 -10.62 11.31 -9.58
N LYS A 125 -11.74 11.91 -10.01
CA LYS A 125 -12.93 11.15 -10.44
C LYS A 125 -12.64 10.29 -11.66
N GLU A 126 -11.93 10.83 -12.66
CA GLU A 126 -11.54 10.10 -13.86
C GLU A 126 -10.56 8.98 -13.56
N TRP A 127 -9.51 9.29 -12.79
CA TRP A 127 -8.51 8.32 -12.35
C TRP A 127 -9.14 7.19 -11.53
N LYS A 128 -9.97 7.52 -10.53
CA LYS A 128 -10.67 6.55 -9.67
C LYS A 128 -11.55 5.62 -10.50
N ARG A 129 -12.30 6.14 -11.48
CA ARG A 129 -13.13 5.30 -12.36
C ARG A 129 -12.28 4.32 -13.16
N LYS A 130 -11.17 4.77 -13.74
CA LYS A 130 -10.27 3.94 -14.53
C LYS A 130 -9.67 2.82 -13.67
N ILE A 131 -9.02 3.18 -12.56
CA ILE A 131 -8.33 2.21 -11.71
C ILE A 131 -9.31 1.19 -11.09
N MET A 132 -10.51 1.62 -10.69
CA MET A 132 -11.53 0.70 -10.19
C MET A 132 -11.98 -0.30 -11.26
N SER A 133 -12.06 0.09 -12.53
CA SER A 133 -12.39 -0.83 -13.62
C SER A 133 -11.28 -1.86 -13.84
N GLU A 134 -10.02 -1.43 -13.80
CA GLU A 134 -8.87 -2.31 -13.98
C GLU A 134 -8.78 -3.34 -12.83
N ILE A 135 -9.01 -2.91 -11.59
CA ILE A 135 -9.04 -3.81 -10.42
C ILE A 135 -10.20 -4.81 -10.51
N LYS A 136 -11.39 -4.37 -10.92
CA LYS A 136 -12.55 -5.26 -11.09
C LYS A 136 -12.33 -6.35 -12.13
N ALA A 137 -11.53 -6.09 -13.16
CA ALA A 137 -11.18 -7.08 -14.17
C ALA A 137 -10.22 -8.18 -13.67
N LEU A 138 -9.69 -8.05 -12.46
CA LEU A 138 -8.78 -9.01 -11.81
C LEU A 138 -9.45 -9.86 -10.72
N LEU A 139 -10.72 -9.57 -10.40
CA LEU A 139 -11.54 -10.38 -9.49
C LEU A 139 -12.06 -11.64 -10.17
#